data_AF-A0A1I4RS51-F1
#
_entry.id   AF-A0A1I4RS51-F1
#
_cell.length_a   1.000
_cell.length_b   1.000
_cell.length_c   1.000
_cell.angle_alpha   90.00
_cell.angle_beta   90.00
_cell.angle_gamma   90.00
#
_symmetry.space_group_name_H-M   'P 1'
#
loop_
_entity.id
_entity.type
_entity.pdbx_description
1 polymer ?
#
loop_
_entity_poly.entity_id
_entity_poly.type
_entity_poly.pdbx_seq_one_letter_code
_entity_poly.pdbx_strand_id
1 'polypeptide(L)'
;MKANKVLHMKKDTRAQVGIGTLIIFIAMVLVAAVAAAVLIQTSGTLQQKAQSTGKQATQEVSSNLMVKTIEGVRAKNSATNMSDTIDLLKLKVGLNVGSSPVDVNQVVVSITDGTTANNLVYAGNTKSYSEAGQSNGAMGSFGDSAATNLVTLLTGVTTIGSDNLTNSQKYYTVEKIRDEDASFS
;
A
#
# COMPACT_ATOMS: atom_id res chain seq x y z
N MET A 1 30.39 95.24 23.81
CA MET A 1 30.04 94.60 22.52
C MET A 1 30.04 93.09 22.74
N LYS A 2 28.90 92.41 22.55
CA LYS A 2 28.73 90.97 22.82
C LYS A 2 28.88 90.21 21.51
N ALA A 3 29.94 89.41 21.38
CA ALA A 3 30.20 88.62 20.17
C ALA A 3 29.33 87.35 20.17
N ASN A 4 28.41 87.25 19.20
CA ASN A 4 27.61 86.06 18.96
C ASN A 4 28.45 85.04 18.18
N LYS A 5 28.89 83.94 18.81
CA LYS A 5 29.59 82.84 18.13
C LYS A 5 28.56 81.84 17.62
N VAL A 6 28.34 81.83 16.31
CA VAL A 6 27.52 80.82 15.64
C VAL A 6 28.37 79.54 15.48
N LEU A 7 28.00 78.47 16.18
CA LEU A 7 28.68 77.17 16.10
C LEU A 7 28.24 76.45 14.82
N HIS A 8 29.13 76.39 13.82
CA HIS A 8 28.91 75.58 12.62
C HIS A 8 29.18 74.09 12.93
N MET A 9 28.13 73.30 13.14
CA MET A 9 28.22 71.84 13.18
C MET A 9 28.55 71.32 11.78
N LYS A 10 29.74 70.71 11.60
CA LYS A 10 30.08 70.00 10.35
C LYS A 10 29.24 68.73 10.27
N LYS A 11 28.47 68.57 9.19
CA LYS A 11 27.73 67.33 8.90
C LYS A 11 28.73 66.23 8.52
N ASP A 12 28.97 65.27 9.41
CA ASP A 12 29.73 64.06 9.11
C ASP A 12 28.90 63.06 8.31
N THR A 13 28.68 63.38 7.03
CA THR A 13 27.97 62.50 6.07
C THR A 13 28.68 61.17 5.85
N ARG A 14 30.00 61.09 6.08
CA ARG A 14 30.77 59.85 5.95
C ARG A 14 30.39 58.79 6.99
N ALA A 15 30.24 59.18 8.25
CA ALA A 15 29.80 58.26 9.31
C ALA A 15 28.36 57.78 9.06
N GLN A 16 27.50 58.68 8.57
CA GLN A 16 26.11 58.35 8.21
C GLN A 16 26.03 57.33 7.05
N VAL A 17 26.87 57.46 6.01
CA VAL A 17 26.93 56.49 4.91
C VAL A 17 27.42 55.12 5.39
N GLY A 18 28.43 55.08 6.28
CA GLY A 18 28.94 53.82 6.83
C GLY A 18 27.95 53.07 7.71
N ILE A 19 27.10 53.78 8.45
CA ILE A 19 26.00 53.16 9.21
C ILE A 19 24.94 52.60 8.26
N GLY A 20 24.63 53.32 7.17
CA GLY A 20 23.69 52.87 6.15
C GLY A 20 24.13 51.58 5.45
N THR A 21 25.42 51.45 5.12
CA THR A 21 25.94 50.21 4.50
C THR A 21 25.92 49.02 5.47
N LEU A 22 26.21 49.24 6.76
CA LEU A 22 26.12 48.20 7.79
C LEU A 22 24.69 47.67 7.98
N ILE A 23 23.69 48.55 7.98
CA ILE A 23 22.28 48.17 8.08
C ILE A 23 21.86 47.30 6.88
N ILE A 24 22.23 47.70 5.66
CA ILE A 24 21.92 46.94 4.45
C ILE A 24 22.65 45.59 4.45
N PHE A 25 23.89 45.55 4.93
CA PHE A 25 24.65 44.32 5.03
C PHE A 25 23.96 43.31 5.94
N ILE A 26 23.55 43.71 7.14
CA ILE A 26 22.82 42.84 8.08
C ILE A 26 21.49 42.40 7.47
N ALA A 27 20.74 43.33 6.86
CA ALA A 27 19.46 43.01 6.23
C ALA A 27 19.61 41.97 5.10
N MET A 28 20.62 42.12 4.24
CA MET A 28 20.90 41.19 3.15
C MET A 28 21.27 39.80 3.67
N VAL A 29 22.07 39.73 4.73
CA VAL A 29 22.44 38.46 5.37
C VAL A 29 21.23 37.75 5.96
N LEU A 30 20.31 38.48 6.61
CA LEU A 30 19.08 37.89 7.16
C LEU A 30 18.15 37.35 6.08
N VAL A 31 17.96 38.09 4.99
CA VAL A 31 17.15 37.65 3.84
C VAL A 31 17.77 36.42 3.19
N ALA A 32 19.10 36.41 3.00
CA ALA A 32 19.82 35.27 2.45
C ALA A 32 19.68 34.01 3.33
N ALA A 33 19.73 34.16 4.67
CA ALA A 33 19.56 33.05 5.60
C ALA A 33 18.16 32.41 5.50
N VAL A 34 17.11 33.23 5.44
CA VAL A 34 15.73 32.73 5.27
C VAL A 34 15.55 32.05 3.91
N ALA A 35 16.07 32.65 2.83
CA ALA A 35 16.01 32.07 1.50
C ALA A 35 16.74 30.71 1.43
N ALA A 36 17.93 30.61 2.02
CA ALA A 36 18.68 29.36 2.10
C ALA A 36 17.92 28.28 2.92
N ALA A 37 17.33 28.66 4.06
CA ALA A 37 16.55 27.74 4.88
C ALA A 37 15.37 27.14 4.10
N VAL A 38 14.62 27.97 3.36
CA VAL A 38 13.51 27.50 2.52
C VAL A 38 14.00 26.60 1.39
N LEU A 39 15.12 26.94 0.73
CA LEU A 39 15.70 26.12 -0.33
C LEU A 39 16.16 24.73 0.18
N ILE A 40 16.73 24.67 1.37
CA ILE A 40 17.15 23.41 2.00
C ILE A 40 15.91 22.59 2.37
N GLN A 41 14.90 23.22 2.97
CA GLN A 41 13.67 22.55 3.36
C GLN A 41 12.93 21.95 2.17
N THR A 42 12.77 22.71 1.08
CA THR A 42 12.12 22.21 -0.14
C THR A 42 12.95 21.11 -0.79
N SER A 43 14.27 21.27 -0.87
CA SER A 43 15.14 20.21 -1.39
C SER A 43 15.04 18.92 -0.56
N GLY A 44 14.98 19.04 0.77
CA GLY A 44 14.83 17.90 1.67
C GLY A 44 13.50 17.17 1.50
N THR A 45 12.38 17.90 1.42
CA THR A 45 11.07 17.27 1.19
C THR A 45 10.97 16.62 -0.19
N LEU A 46 11.53 17.26 -1.22
CA LEU A 46 11.61 16.68 -2.57
C LEU A 46 12.47 15.41 -2.57
N GLN A 47 13.61 15.39 -1.89
CA GLN A 47 14.46 14.20 -1.78
C GLN A 47 13.76 13.05 -1.07
N GLN A 48 13.11 13.31 0.08
CA GLN A 48 12.34 12.29 0.79
C GLN A 48 11.20 11.76 -0.07
N LYS A 49 10.49 12.64 -0.79
CA LYS A 49 9.43 12.22 -1.71
C LYS A 49 9.98 11.41 -2.87
N ALA A 50 11.09 11.82 -3.47
CA ALA A 50 11.74 11.11 -4.56
C ALA A 50 12.22 9.72 -4.13
N GLN A 51 12.78 9.58 -2.92
CA GLN A 51 13.16 8.28 -2.35
C GLN A 51 11.95 7.39 -2.10
N SER A 52 10.87 7.92 -1.51
CA SER A 52 9.63 7.17 -1.29
C SER A 52 9.01 6.71 -2.62
N THR A 53 8.88 7.61 -3.59
CA THR A 53 8.34 7.29 -4.92
C THR A 53 9.23 6.28 -5.64
N GLY A 54 10.55 6.42 -5.55
CA GLY A 54 11.49 5.46 -6.12
C GLY A 54 11.32 4.07 -5.51
N LYS A 55 11.22 3.98 -4.18
CA LYS A 55 10.97 2.72 -3.48
C LYS A 55 9.62 2.11 -3.85
N GLN A 56 8.56 2.92 -3.92
CA GLN A 56 7.23 2.47 -4.33
C GLN A 56 7.22 1.98 -5.78
N ALA A 57 7.85 2.70 -6.70
CA ALA A 57 7.94 2.30 -8.10
C ALA A 57 8.75 1.00 -8.27
N THR A 58 9.87 0.85 -7.56
CA THR A 58 10.62 -0.41 -7.55
C THR A 58 9.80 -1.56 -6.97
N GLN A 59 9.03 -1.32 -5.91
CA GLN A 59 8.13 -2.33 -5.34
C GLN A 59 7.03 -2.71 -6.33
N GLU A 60 6.39 -1.74 -6.97
CA GLU A 60 5.32 -1.96 -7.95
C GLU A 60 5.76 -2.82 -9.14
N VAL A 61 6.98 -2.60 -9.66
CA VAL A 61 7.49 -3.42 -10.79
C VAL A 61 8.09 -4.75 -10.36
N SER A 62 8.50 -4.91 -9.10
CA SER A 62 9.12 -6.15 -8.59
C SER A 62 8.14 -7.10 -7.94
N SER A 63 6.99 -6.63 -7.44
CA SER A 63 6.00 -7.42 -6.70
C SER A 63 5.09 -8.28 -7.61
N ASN A 64 5.68 -8.96 -8.59
CA ASN A 64 4.92 -9.81 -9.51
C ASN A 64 4.64 -11.19 -8.87
N LEU A 65 3.37 -11.56 -8.84
CA LEU A 65 2.92 -12.92 -8.55
C LEU A 65 2.89 -13.72 -9.85
N MET A 66 3.52 -14.89 -9.84
CA MET A 66 3.49 -15.81 -10.98
C MET A 66 2.64 -17.03 -10.66
N VAL A 67 1.72 -17.36 -11.55
CA VAL A 67 0.95 -18.61 -11.48
C VAL A 67 1.81 -19.73 -12.06
N LYS A 68 2.22 -20.69 -11.22
CA LYS A 68 3.03 -21.84 -11.63
C LYS A 68 2.19 -22.96 -12.22
N THR A 69 1.03 -23.25 -11.62
CA THR A 69 0.20 -24.39 -12.02
C THR A 69 -1.25 -24.11 -11.71
N ILE A 70 -2.14 -24.57 -12.60
CA ILE A 70 -3.58 -24.50 -12.42
C ILE A 70 -4.10 -25.93 -12.54
N GLU A 71 -4.73 -26.41 -11.48
CA GLU A 71 -5.30 -27.76 -11.40
C GLU A 71 -6.81 -27.66 -11.18
N GLY A 72 -7.60 -28.28 -12.05
CA GLY A 72 -9.05 -28.41 -11.88
C GLY A 72 -9.40 -29.75 -11.24
N VAL A 73 -10.15 -29.74 -10.15
CA VAL A 73 -10.66 -30.94 -9.47
C VAL A 73 -12.16 -31.04 -9.75
N ARG A 74 -12.56 -32.19 -10.29
CA ARG A 74 -13.98 -32.56 -10.41
C ARG A 74 -14.38 -33.35 -9.17
N ALA A 75 -15.52 -33.01 -8.57
CA ALA A 75 -16.05 -33.75 -7.45
C ALA A 75 -16.43 -35.17 -7.91
N LYS A 76 -16.19 -36.15 -7.03
CA LYS A 76 -16.65 -37.52 -7.21
C LYS A 76 -17.70 -37.80 -6.16
N ASN A 77 -18.84 -38.35 -6.58
CA ASN A 77 -19.87 -38.82 -5.65
C ASN A 77 -19.73 -40.33 -5.37
N SER A 78 -19.03 -41.06 -6.25
CA SER A 78 -18.64 -42.47 -6.07
C SER A 78 -17.39 -42.80 -6.89
N ALA A 79 -16.81 -44.00 -6.75
CA ALA A 79 -15.56 -44.39 -7.42
C ALA A 79 -15.64 -44.37 -8.96
N THR A 80 -16.84 -44.51 -9.51
CA THR A 80 -17.11 -44.58 -10.96
C THR A 80 -17.86 -43.37 -11.50
N ASN A 81 -18.35 -42.47 -10.63
CA ASN A 81 -19.20 -41.36 -11.05
C ASN A 81 -18.57 -40.03 -10.66
N MET A 82 -18.09 -39.33 -11.68
CA MET A 82 -17.39 -38.05 -11.58
C MET A 82 -18.29 -36.94 -12.12
N SER A 83 -18.21 -35.74 -11.53
CA SER A 83 -18.94 -34.58 -12.01
C SER A 83 -18.57 -34.25 -13.46
N ASP A 84 -19.56 -33.77 -14.23
CA ASP A 84 -19.36 -33.26 -15.59
C ASP A 84 -18.74 -31.84 -15.57
N THR A 85 -18.77 -31.16 -14.43
CA THR A 85 -18.22 -29.80 -14.24
C THR A 85 -16.94 -29.80 -13.40
N ILE A 86 -16.16 -28.71 -13.50
CA ILE A 86 -15.03 -28.46 -12.60
C ILE A 86 -15.58 -27.78 -11.34
N ASP A 87 -15.48 -28.45 -10.20
CA ASP A 87 -16.09 -27.99 -8.95
C ASP A 87 -15.09 -27.22 -8.06
N LEU A 88 -13.79 -27.45 -8.24
CA LEU A 88 -12.74 -26.75 -7.51
C LEU A 88 -11.55 -26.43 -8.43
N LEU A 89 -11.06 -25.19 -8.35
CA LEU A 89 -9.85 -24.75 -9.04
C LEU A 89 -8.74 -24.52 -8.01
N LYS A 90 -7.60 -25.17 -8.18
CA LYS A 90 -6.39 -24.97 -7.37
C LYS A 90 -5.35 -24.23 -8.18
N LEU A 91 -4.94 -23.06 -7.68
CA LEU A 91 -3.89 -22.26 -8.29
C LEU A 91 -2.65 -22.29 -7.40
N LYS A 92 -1.54 -22.80 -7.92
CA LYS A 92 -0.23 -22.69 -7.29
C LYS A 92 0.40 -21.39 -7.75
N VAL A 93 0.46 -20.42 -6.84
CA VAL A 93 1.09 -19.12 -7.08
C VAL A 93 2.39 -19.02 -6.30
N GLY A 94 3.38 -18.38 -6.91
CA GLY A 94 4.67 -18.12 -6.30
C GLY A 94 5.08 -16.67 -6.51
N LEU A 95 5.89 -16.19 -5.60
CA LEU A 95 6.60 -14.92 -5.74
C LEU A 95 7.76 -15.11 -6.74
N ASN A 96 7.97 -14.13 -7.62
CA ASN A 96 9.16 -14.15 -8.49
C ASN A 96 10.44 -13.89 -7.66
N VAL A 97 11.60 -14.32 -8.17
CA VAL A 97 12.89 -14.06 -7.51
C VAL A 97 13.12 -12.56 -7.32
N GLY A 98 13.50 -12.15 -6.10
CA GLY A 98 13.73 -10.74 -5.77
C GLY A 98 12.47 -9.90 -5.59
N SER A 99 11.27 -10.51 -5.60
CA SER A 99 10.03 -9.79 -5.28
C SER A 99 9.89 -9.54 -3.78
N SER A 100 9.19 -8.46 -3.44
CA SER A 100 8.79 -8.20 -2.05
C SER A 100 7.63 -9.13 -1.65
N PRO A 101 7.50 -9.48 -0.35
CA PRO A 101 6.35 -10.26 0.13
C PRO A 101 5.03 -9.58 -0.24
N VAL A 102 4.08 -10.37 -0.75
CA VAL A 102 2.72 -9.91 -1.08
C VAL A 102 1.76 -10.40 -0.02
N ASP A 103 0.93 -9.48 0.49
CA ASP A 103 -0.14 -9.80 1.42
C ASP A 103 -1.35 -10.37 0.66
N VAL A 104 -1.61 -11.66 0.86
CA VAL A 104 -2.76 -12.37 0.26
C VAL A 104 -4.10 -11.83 0.75
N ASN A 105 -4.17 -11.16 1.90
CA ASN A 105 -5.42 -10.57 2.37
C ASN A 105 -5.96 -9.45 1.45
N GLN A 106 -5.06 -8.80 0.69
CA GLN A 106 -5.40 -7.72 -0.24
C GLN A 106 -5.48 -8.18 -1.69
N VAL A 107 -5.15 -9.44 -1.98
CA VAL A 107 -5.24 -10.00 -3.34
C VAL A 107 -6.70 -10.29 -3.67
N VAL A 108 -7.13 -9.87 -4.85
CA VAL A 108 -8.45 -10.19 -5.41
C VAL A 108 -8.25 -11.04 -6.66
N VAL A 109 -8.92 -12.19 -6.72
CA VAL A 109 -8.87 -13.10 -7.86
C VAL A 109 -10.16 -12.94 -8.65
N SER A 110 -10.07 -12.48 -9.91
CA SER A 110 -11.22 -12.38 -10.80
C SER A 110 -11.23 -13.56 -11.77
N ILE A 111 -12.33 -14.31 -11.80
CA ILE A 111 -12.54 -15.43 -12.72
C ILE A 111 -13.78 -15.14 -13.54
N THR A 112 -13.68 -15.31 -14.87
CA THR A 112 -14.79 -15.11 -15.80
C THR A 112 -14.92 -16.30 -16.74
N ASP A 113 -16.15 -16.72 -17.00
CA ASP A 113 -16.50 -17.73 -18.01
C ASP A 113 -16.91 -17.09 -19.36
N GLY A 114 -16.76 -15.76 -19.48
CA GLY A 114 -17.19 -14.96 -20.63
C GLY A 114 -18.60 -14.38 -20.49
N THR A 115 -19.44 -14.92 -19.60
CA THR A 115 -20.81 -14.43 -19.33
C THR A 115 -20.95 -13.85 -17.92
N THR A 116 -20.31 -14.47 -16.93
CA THR A 116 -20.35 -14.08 -15.53
C THR A 116 -18.93 -13.91 -15.00
N ALA A 117 -18.66 -12.76 -14.38
CA ALA A 117 -17.39 -12.48 -13.70
C ALA A 117 -17.59 -12.54 -12.19
N ASN A 118 -16.78 -13.36 -11.50
CA ASN A 118 -16.75 -13.49 -10.06
C ASN A 118 -15.44 -12.93 -9.52
N ASN A 119 -15.54 -11.98 -8.60
CA ASN A 119 -14.40 -11.43 -7.88
C ASN A 119 -14.33 -12.08 -6.50
N LEU A 120 -13.26 -12.81 -6.27
CA LEU A 120 -13.00 -13.59 -5.08
C LEU A 120 -12.05 -12.82 -4.16
N VAL A 121 -12.41 -12.66 -2.90
CA VAL A 121 -11.56 -12.06 -1.86
C VAL A 121 -11.07 -13.11 -0.88
N TYR A 122 -10.04 -12.79 -0.12
CA TYR A 122 -9.52 -13.73 0.86
C TYR A 122 -10.58 -14.09 1.92
N ALA A 123 -10.76 -15.38 2.19
CA ALA A 123 -11.77 -15.88 3.12
C ALA A 123 -11.62 -15.35 4.56
N GLY A 124 -10.40 -15.02 4.98
CA GLY A 124 -10.14 -14.39 6.28
C GLY A 124 -10.27 -12.86 6.29
N ASN A 125 -10.58 -12.23 5.15
CA ASN A 125 -10.70 -10.78 5.08
C ASN A 125 -12.00 -10.32 5.74
N THR A 126 -11.90 -9.63 6.88
CA THR A 126 -13.07 -9.19 7.65
C THR A 126 -13.70 -7.90 7.14
N LYS A 127 -13.11 -7.22 6.16
CA LYS A 127 -13.51 -5.87 5.72
C LYS A 127 -14.10 -5.81 4.31
N SER A 128 -13.71 -6.71 3.41
CA SER A 128 -14.09 -6.61 1.99
C SER A 128 -15.60 -6.72 1.73
N TYR A 129 -16.32 -7.49 2.55
CA TYR A 129 -17.76 -7.64 2.47
C TYR A 129 -18.50 -7.19 3.73
N SER A 130 -17.81 -6.59 4.69
CA SER A 130 -18.47 -6.12 5.91
C SER A 130 -19.36 -4.92 5.63
N GLU A 131 -20.43 -4.81 6.41
CA GLU A 131 -21.18 -3.56 6.46
C GLU A 131 -20.29 -2.40 6.95
N ALA A 132 -20.63 -1.18 6.56
CA ALA A 132 -19.84 0.01 6.89
C ALA A 132 -19.65 0.15 8.41
N GLY A 133 -18.40 0.14 8.87
CA GLY A 133 -18.05 0.26 10.29
C GLY A 133 -17.93 -1.07 11.03
N GLN A 134 -18.26 -2.20 10.41
CA GLN A 134 -18.20 -3.54 11.00
C GLN A 134 -16.98 -4.33 10.48
N SER A 135 -16.66 -5.44 11.16
CA SER A 135 -15.56 -6.37 10.80
C SER A 135 -16.09 -7.79 10.66
N ASN A 136 -17.20 -7.97 9.95
CA ASN A 136 -17.94 -9.23 9.77
C ASN A 136 -17.88 -9.78 8.32
N GLY A 137 -16.95 -9.28 7.49
CA GLY A 137 -16.85 -9.64 6.07
C GLY A 137 -16.13 -10.97 5.78
N ALA A 138 -15.67 -11.67 6.81
CA ALA A 138 -14.95 -12.94 6.65
C ALA A 138 -15.92 -14.08 6.37
N MET A 139 -15.41 -15.12 5.69
CA MET A 139 -16.16 -16.34 5.44
C MET A 139 -16.58 -17.01 6.76
N GLY A 140 -17.85 -17.41 6.84
CA GLY A 140 -18.41 -18.07 8.01
C GLY A 140 -17.65 -19.36 8.33
N SER A 141 -17.36 -19.57 9.62
CA SER A 141 -16.57 -20.71 10.12
C SER A 141 -15.14 -20.81 9.56
N PHE A 142 -14.55 -19.71 9.09
CA PHE A 142 -13.12 -19.65 8.77
C PHE A 142 -12.27 -19.79 10.04
N GLY A 143 -11.31 -20.70 10.02
CA GLY A 143 -10.40 -20.96 11.15
C GLY A 143 -9.00 -21.38 10.70
N ASP A 144 -8.24 -22.01 11.60
CA ASP A 144 -6.82 -22.33 11.37
C ASP A 144 -6.59 -23.55 10.45
N SER A 145 -7.60 -24.40 10.27
CA SER A 145 -7.46 -25.63 9.47
C SER A 145 -7.82 -25.38 8.00
N ALA A 146 -6.83 -25.53 7.12
CA ALA A 146 -7.02 -25.37 5.67
C ALA A 146 -8.05 -26.35 5.10
N ALA A 147 -8.08 -27.59 5.61
CA ALA A 147 -9.02 -28.61 5.14
C ALA A 147 -10.48 -28.26 5.48
N THR A 148 -10.75 -27.74 6.68
CA THR A 148 -12.11 -27.30 7.04
C THR A 148 -12.52 -26.08 6.25
N ASN A 149 -11.59 -25.14 6.05
CA ASN A 149 -11.84 -23.93 5.27
C ASN A 149 -12.20 -24.25 3.82
N LEU A 150 -11.53 -25.23 3.19
CA LEU A 150 -11.84 -25.68 1.82
C LEU A 150 -13.23 -26.32 1.72
N VAL A 151 -13.63 -27.12 2.72
CA VAL A 151 -14.98 -27.70 2.75
C VAL A 151 -16.03 -26.60 2.90
N THR A 152 -15.84 -25.68 3.85
CA THR A 152 -16.76 -24.54 4.05
C THR A 152 -16.81 -23.59 2.85
N LEU A 153 -15.72 -23.48 2.09
CA LEU A 153 -15.69 -22.71 0.86
C LEU A 153 -16.59 -23.34 -0.21
N LEU A 154 -16.53 -24.67 -0.35
CA LEU A 154 -17.25 -25.39 -1.40
C LEU A 154 -18.74 -25.57 -1.08
N THR A 155 -19.10 -25.85 0.17
CA THR A 155 -20.47 -26.21 0.56
C THR A 155 -21.19 -25.15 1.39
N GLY A 156 -20.47 -24.12 1.85
CA GLY A 156 -20.99 -23.14 2.79
C GLY A 156 -21.59 -21.89 2.14
N VAL A 157 -22.43 -21.23 2.92
CA VAL A 157 -22.97 -19.90 2.65
C VAL A 157 -22.62 -19.03 3.86
N THR A 158 -22.08 -17.85 3.62
CA THR A 158 -21.81 -16.86 4.66
C THR A 158 -22.92 -15.82 4.65
N THR A 159 -23.56 -15.62 5.79
CA THR A 159 -24.54 -14.56 5.97
C THR A 159 -23.82 -13.32 6.48
N ILE A 160 -23.90 -12.22 5.73
CA ILE A 160 -23.41 -10.91 6.17
C ILE A 160 -24.60 -9.96 6.15
N GLY A 161 -24.94 -9.41 7.32
CA GLY A 161 -26.16 -8.61 7.46
C GLY A 161 -27.39 -9.44 7.16
N SER A 162 -28.16 -9.04 6.14
CA SER A 162 -29.34 -9.79 5.64
C SER A 162 -29.06 -10.62 4.39
N ASP A 163 -27.84 -10.56 3.85
CA ASP A 163 -27.48 -11.19 2.58
C ASP A 163 -26.81 -12.54 2.81
N ASN A 164 -27.23 -13.54 2.03
CA ASN A 164 -26.63 -14.87 2.00
C ASN A 164 -25.70 -14.98 0.80
N LEU A 165 -24.39 -15.02 1.05
CA LEU A 165 -23.36 -15.10 0.02
C LEU A 165 -22.87 -16.55 -0.10
N THR A 166 -23.02 -17.14 -1.28
CA THR A 166 -22.42 -18.44 -1.60
C THR A 166 -20.90 -18.31 -1.56
N ASN A 167 -20.23 -19.13 -0.73
CA ASN A 167 -18.82 -18.94 -0.45
C ASN A 167 -17.94 -19.11 -1.69
N SER A 168 -18.23 -20.11 -2.52
CA SER A 168 -17.46 -20.42 -3.73
C SER A 168 -17.44 -19.31 -4.78
N GLN A 169 -18.40 -18.37 -4.73
CA GLN A 169 -18.50 -17.27 -5.69
C GLN A 169 -17.80 -15.99 -5.22
N LYS A 170 -17.46 -15.91 -3.93
CA LYS A 170 -17.04 -14.66 -3.27
C LYS A 170 -15.71 -14.77 -2.55
N TYR A 171 -15.32 -15.97 -2.12
CA TYR A 171 -14.10 -16.17 -1.36
C TYR A 171 -13.11 -17.08 -2.06
N TYR A 172 -11.84 -16.94 -1.70
CA TYR A 172 -10.84 -17.98 -1.91
C TYR A 172 -10.07 -18.22 -0.61
N THR A 173 -9.60 -19.45 -0.43
CA THR A 173 -8.77 -19.84 0.70
C THR A 173 -7.34 -20.05 0.21
N VAL A 174 -6.36 -19.73 1.06
CA VAL A 174 -4.95 -19.99 0.75
C VAL A 174 -4.41 -21.06 1.69
N GLU A 175 -3.61 -21.94 1.12
CA GLU A 175 -2.81 -22.90 1.87
C GLU A 175 -1.33 -22.59 1.59
N LYS A 176 -0.55 -22.41 2.66
CA LYS A 176 0.88 -22.20 2.52
C LYS A 176 1.54 -23.56 2.30
N ILE A 177 1.90 -23.84 1.05
CA ILE A 177 2.73 -24.98 0.70
C ILE A 177 4.18 -24.56 0.94
N ARG A 178 4.87 -25.25 1.86
CA ARG A 178 6.33 -25.09 2.00
C ARG A 178 6.99 -25.74 0.80
N ASP A 179 8.07 -25.15 0.31
CA ASP A 179 8.94 -25.84 -0.65
C ASP A 179 9.47 -27.12 0.01
N GLU A 180 9.48 -28.23 -0.72
CA GLU A 180 9.82 -29.57 -0.21
C GLU A 180 11.29 -29.68 0.26
N ASP A 181 12.13 -28.67 -0.02
CA ASP A 181 13.57 -28.66 0.32
C ASP A 181 13.90 -27.89 1.63
N ALA A 182 12.91 -27.36 2.36
CA ALA A 182 13.13 -26.68 3.65
C ALA A 182 14.26 -25.60 3.67
N SER A 183 14.66 -25.06 2.51
CA SER A 183 15.85 -24.20 2.37
C SER A 183 15.70 -22.78 2.93
N PHE A 184 14.57 -22.50 3.58
CA PHE A 184 14.28 -21.21 4.21
C PHE A 184 13.84 -21.47 5.65
N SER A 185 14.82 -21.82 6.50
CA SER A 185 14.81 -21.47 7.92
C SER A 185 15.49 -20.12 8.12
#